data_AF-A0A1A8PS22-F1
#
_entry.id   AF-A0A1A8PS22-F1
#
_cell.length_a   1.000
_cell.length_b   1.000
_cell.length_c   1.000
_cell.angle_alpha   90.00
_cell.angle_beta   90.00
_cell.angle_gamma   90.00
#
_symmetry.space_group_name_H-M   'P 1'
#
loop_
_entity.id
_entity.type
_entity.pdbx_description
1 polymer ?
#
loop_
_entity_poly.entity_id
_entity_poly.type
_entity_poly.pdbx_seq_one_letter_code
_entity_poly.pdbx_strand_id
1 'polypeptide(L)' 'LGITCVQCTPVQLEILRRAGAMPISSRRCGMITKREAERLCKSFLGAHAPPKLPENFAFDVSHECAWGSRGSFIPA' A
#
# COMPACT_ATOMS: atom_id res chain seq x y z
N LEU A 1 -18.55 7.79 -6.83
CA LEU A 1 -17.13 8.14 -7.06
C LEU A 1 -16.87 8.87 -8.39
N GLY A 2 -17.70 8.71 -9.43
CA GLY A 2 -17.54 9.48 -10.68
C GLY A 2 -16.15 9.30 -11.29
N ILE A 3 -15.79 8.03 -11.51
CA ILE A 3 -14.54 7.59 -12.13
C ILE A 3 -14.90 7.01 -13.49
N THR A 4 -14.21 7.45 -14.54
CA THR A 4 -14.38 6.99 -15.90
C THR A 4 -13.18 6.16 -16.31
N CYS A 5 -13.39 4.86 -16.48
CA CYS A 5 -12.37 3.97 -17.01
C CYS A 5 -12.33 4.06 -18.54
N VAL A 6 -11.14 4.28 -19.10
CA VAL A 6 -10.88 4.28 -20.54
C VAL A 6 -10.15 3.01 -20.92
N GLN A 7 -10.54 2.38 -22.02
CA GLN A 7 -9.86 1.17 -22.49
C GLN A 7 -8.46 1.51 -23.05
N CYS A 8 -7.44 0.72 -22.70
CA CYS A 8 -6.13 0.80 -23.33
C CYS A 8 -6.22 0.60 -24.85
N THR A 9 -5.38 1.32 -25.59
CA THR A 9 -5.09 0.94 -26.97
C THR A 9 -4.31 -0.38 -27.01
N PRO A 10 -4.33 -1.11 -28.14
CA PRO A 10 -3.57 -2.36 -28.25
C PRO A 10 -2.08 -2.20 -27.95
N VAL A 11 -1.47 -1.10 -28.40
CA VAL A 11 -0.05 -0.79 -28.17
C VAL A 11 0.24 -0.54 -26.69
N GLN A 12 -0.62 0.21 -25.99
CA GLN A 12 -0.48 0.42 -24.55
C GLN A 12 -0.55 -0.89 -23.77
N LEU A 13 -1.50 -1.76 -24.11
CA LEU A 13 -1.63 -3.07 -23.48
C LEU A 13 -0.39 -3.95 -23.71
N GLU A 14 0.18 -3.91 -24.92
CA GLU A 14 1.41 -4.64 -25.20
C GLU A 14 2.60 -4.13 -24.37
N ILE A 15 2.75 -2.82 -24.26
CA ILE A 15 3.80 -2.21 -23.42
C ILE A 15 3.64 -2.65 -21.96
N LEU A 16 2.42 -2.59 -21.42
CA LEU A 16 2.14 -3.00 -20.03
C LEU A 16 2.42 -4.48 -19.80
N ARG A 17 2.15 -5.35 -20.78
CA ARG A 17 2.49 -6.78 -20.71
C ARG A 17 3.99 -7.01 -20.68
N ARG A 18 4.74 -6.34 -21.57
CA ARG A 18 6.20 -6.44 -21.62
C ARG A 18 6.85 -5.92 -20.34
N ALA A 19 6.26 -4.91 -19.71
CA ALA A 19 6.69 -4.38 -18.42
C ALA A 19 6.29 -5.25 -17.21
N GLY A 20 5.51 -6.31 -17.41
CA GLY A 20 5.00 -7.17 -16.33
C GLY A 20 3.85 -6.56 -15.52
N ALA A 21 3.33 -5.39 -15.90
CA ALA A 21 2.20 -4.73 -15.24
C ALA A 21 0.85 -5.38 -15.57
N MET A 22 0.77 -6.15 -16.66
CA MET A 22 -0.41 -6.94 -17.05
C MET A 22 0.00 -8.36 -17.48
N PRO A 23 -0.81 -9.40 -17.17
CA PRO A 23 -0.57 -10.74 -17.69
C PRO A 23 -0.52 -10.82 -19.22
N ILE A 24 0.34 -11.69 -19.75
CA ILE A 24 0.46 -11.90 -21.21
C ILE A 24 -0.89 -12.35 -21.80
N SER A 25 -1.66 -13.15 -21.06
CA SER A 25 -2.99 -13.62 -21.46
C SER A 25 -4.06 -12.52 -21.52
N SER A 26 -3.78 -11.27 -21.09
CA SER A 26 -4.83 -10.37 -20.65
C SER A 26 -5.87 -9.85 -21.63
N ARG A 27 -5.75 -9.72 -22.94
CA ARG A 27 -6.79 -9.21 -23.89
C ARG A 27 -7.38 -7.79 -23.66
N ARG A 28 -7.61 -7.31 -22.43
CA ARG A 28 -8.17 -5.99 -22.10
C ARG A 28 -7.48 -5.42 -20.85
N CYS A 29 -7.35 -4.10 -20.83
CA CYS A 29 -6.91 -3.31 -19.67
C CYS A 29 -7.66 -1.98 -19.69
N GLY A 30 -8.10 -1.53 -18.52
CA GLY A 30 -8.72 -0.23 -18.32
C GLY A 30 -7.73 0.70 -17.62
N MET A 31 -7.76 1.97 -17.99
CA MET A 31 -6.96 3.04 -17.39
C MET A 31 -7.89 4.07 -16.76
N ILE A 32 -7.41 4.68 -15.68
CA ILE A 32 -8.02 5.84 -15.06
C ILE A 32 -6.97 6.94 -14.96
N THR A 33 -7.40 8.19 -14.85
CA THR A 33 -6.47 9.30 -14.61
C THR A 33 -5.88 9.21 -13.21
N LYS A 34 -4.70 9.82 -12.99
CA LYS A 34 -4.08 9.92 -11.67
C LYS A 34 -5.04 10.50 -10.62
N ARG A 35 -5.79 11.55 -10.99
CA ARG A 35 -6.76 12.20 -10.11
C ARG A 35 -7.88 11.23 -9.66
N GLU A 36 -8.35 10.38 -10.57
CA GLU A 36 -9.36 9.37 -10.23
C GLU A 36 -8.80 8.28 -9.33
N ALA A 37 -7.57 7.83 -9.57
CA ALA A 37 -6.88 6.87 -8.71
C ALA A 37 -6.70 7.42 -7.28
N GLU A 38 -6.30 8.69 -7.14
CA GLU A 38 -6.18 9.34 -5.82
C GLU A 38 -7.53 9.42 -5.09
N ARG A 39 -8.61 9.76 -5.80
CA ARG A 39 -9.96 9.78 -5.23
C ARG A 39 -10.42 8.38 -4.82
N LEU A 40 -10.10 7.36 -5.61
CA LEU A 40 -10.38 5.97 -5.31
C LEU A 40 -9.67 5.55 -4.02
N CYS A 41 -8.34 5.74 -3.95
CA CYS A 41 -7.55 5.40 -2.77
C CYS A 41 -8.06 6.11 -1.51
N LYS A 42 -8.32 7.42 -1.57
CA LYS A 42 -8.87 8.15 -0.42
C LYS A 42 -10.22 7.62 0.05
N SER A 43 -11.08 7.21 -0.87
CA SER A 43 -12.41 6.67 -0.54
C SER A 43 -12.36 5.30 0.13
N PHE A 44 -11.38 4.45 -0.23
CA PHE A 44 -11.29 3.08 0.29
C PHE A 44 -10.32 2.96 1.47
N LEU A 45 -9.20 3.66 1.42
CA LEU A 45 -8.14 3.57 2.42
C LEU A 45 -8.29 4.60 3.54
N GLY A 46 -9.18 5.59 3.39
CA GLY A 46 -9.41 6.63 4.39
C GLY A 46 -8.13 7.27 4.92
N ALA A 47 -8.21 8.00 6.03
CA ALA A 47 -7.05 8.25 6.86
C ALA A 47 -6.94 7.11 7.86
N HIS A 48 -6.35 5.98 7.47
CA HIS A 48 -5.82 5.03 8.45
C HIS A 48 -4.60 5.65 9.11
N ALA A 49 -4.82 6.63 9.98
CA ALA A 49 -3.87 6.92 11.03
C ALA A 49 -4.02 5.76 12.03
N PRO A 50 -3.07 4.81 12.12
CA PRO A 50 -3.07 3.91 13.25
C PRO A 50 -3.15 4.76 14.52
N PRO A 51 -3.92 4.34 15.53
CA PRO A 51 -4.03 5.10 16.77
C PRO A 51 -2.62 5.39 17.27
N LYS A 52 -2.33 6.67 17.51
CA LYS A 52 -1.06 7.04 18.12
C LYS A 52 -0.97 6.32 19.45
N LEU A 53 0.18 5.73 19.73
CA LEU A 53 0.46 5.22 21.06
C LEU A 53 0.35 6.39 22.05
N PRO A 54 -0.16 6.15 23.28
CA PRO A 54 -0.19 7.17 24.31
C PRO A 54 1.19 7.81 24.49
N GLU A 55 1.21 9.09 24.89
CA GLU A 55 2.45 9.72 25.33
C GLU A 55 3.04 8.88 26.48
N ASN A 56 4.30 8.47 26.35
CA ASN A 56 5.01 7.55 27.26
C ASN A 56 4.63 6.06 27.17
N PHE A 57 4.11 5.58 26.04
CA PHE A 57 3.96 4.14 25.85
C PHE A 57 5.33 3.46 25.92
N ALA A 58 5.53 2.64 26.96
CA ALA A 58 6.72 1.81 27.13
C ALA A 58 6.31 0.45 27.68
N PHE A 59 7.04 -0.59 27.31
CA PHE A 59 6.87 -1.92 27.88
C PHE A 59 8.23 -2.59 28.09
N ASP A 60 8.29 -3.48 29.10
CA ASP A 60 9.50 -4.22 29.41
C ASP A 60 9.77 -5.30 28.36
N VAL A 61 11.01 -5.36 27.90
CA VAL A 61 11.50 -6.36 26.96
C VAL A 61 12.51 -7.24 27.69
N SER A 62 12.26 -8.54 27.72
CA SER A 62 13.22 -9.55 28.16
C SER A 62 13.76 -10.31 26.95
N HIS A 63 15.07 -10.40 26.84
CA HIS A 63 15.75 -11.19 25.81
C HIS A 63 16.41 -12.40 26.48
N GLU A 64 16.11 -13.62 26.02
CA GLU A 64 16.56 -14.85 26.68
C GLU A 64 17.88 -15.42 26.12
N CYS A 65 18.56 -14.77 25.17
CA CYS A 65 19.82 -15.29 24.65
C CYS A 65 21.02 -15.10 25.62
N ALA A 66 21.91 -16.09 25.64
CA ALA A 66 23.15 -16.17 26.43
C ALA A 66 22.97 -16.06 27.96
N TRP A 67 22.81 -14.85 28.49
CA TRP A 67 22.76 -14.55 29.93
C TRP A 67 21.49 -13.81 30.36
N GLY A 68 20.58 -13.61 29.42
CA GLY A 68 19.41 -12.78 29.63
C GLY A 68 19.74 -11.29 29.64
N SER A 69 18.88 -10.46 29.06
CA SER A 69 18.89 -9.01 29.29
C SER A 69 17.47 -8.47 29.46
N ARG A 70 17.33 -7.40 30.25
CA ARG A 70 16.08 -6.63 30.38
C ARG A 70 16.31 -5.22 29.86
N GLY A 71 15.32 -4.68 29.17
CA GLY A 71 15.30 -3.31 28.70
C GLY A 71 13.87 -2.79 28.60
N SER A 72 13.72 -1.53 28.18
CA SER A 72 12.42 -0.92 27.92
C SER A 72 12.33 -0.57 26.45
N PHE A 73 11.22 -0.94 25.80
CA PHE A 73 10.90 -0.44 24.47
C PHE A 73 10.26 0.95 24.59
N ILE A 74 10.83 1.94 23.90
CA ILE A 74 10.30 3.29 23.79
C ILE A 74 10.13 3.58 22.29
N PRO A 75 8.90 3.82 21.79
CA PRO A 75 8.68 4.21 20.39
C PRO A 75 9.40 5.53 20.09
N ALA A 76 10.07 5.61 18.93
CA ALA A 76 10.77 6.80 18.44
C ALA A 76 9.84 7.80 17.74
#